data_AF-A0A3N5Y5C0-F1
#
_entry.id   AF-A0A3N5Y5C0-F1
#
_cell.length_a   1.000
_cell.length_b   1.000
_cell.length_c   1.000
_cell.angle_alpha   90.00
_cell.angle_beta   90.00
_cell.angle_gamma   90.00
#
_symmetry.space_group_name_H-M   'P 1'
#
loop_
_entity.id
_entity.type
_entity.pdbx_description
1 polymer ?
#
loop_
_entity_poly.entity_id
_entity_poly.type
_entity_poly.pdbx_seq_one_letter_code
_entity_poly.pdbx_strand_id
1 'polypeptide(L)'
;MNRFARDLIDAITVAIGRDPKVLACQRRARAAGIELKLAFEAKAVEPEAGSDEPAGETARRPGAPSRTHEITAADRRFLRSLRIAVDESEEQAQA
;
A
#
# COMPACT_ATOMS: atom_id res chain seq x y z
N MET A 1 -15.32 -2.70 -11.59
CA MET A 1 -15.16 -3.30 -10.24
C MET A 1 -13.84 -4.04 -10.19
N ASN A 2 -12.93 -3.65 -9.29
CA ASN A 2 -11.62 -4.27 -9.09
C ASN A 2 -11.77 -5.79 -8.84
N ARG A 3 -10.93 -6.62 -9.47
CA ARG A 3 -10.97 -8.09 -9.35
C ARG A 3 -10.69 -8.52 -7.90
N PHE A 4 -9.73 -7.89 -7.24
CA PHE A 4 -9.38 -8.20 -5.85
C PHE A 4 -10.53 -7.95 -4.88
N ALA A 5 -11.29 -6.86 -5.09
CA ALA A 5 -12.46 -6.57 -4.27
C ALA A 5 -13.53 -7.65 -4.41
N ARG A 6 -13.75 -8.18 -5.63
CA ARG A 6 -14.67 -9.31 -5.86
C ARG A 6 -14.17 -10.59 -5.22
N ASP A 7 -12.92 -10.96 -5.48
CA ASP A 7 -12.30 -12.18 -4.94
C ASP A 7 -12.37 -12.17 -3.39
N LEU A 8 -12.20 -10.99 -2.76
CA LEU A 8 -12.35 -10.82 -1.32
C LEU A 8 -13.79 -10.99 -0.84
N ILE A 9 -14.76 -10.37 -1.53
CA ILE A 9 -16.19 -10.52 -1.20
C ILE A 9 -16.57 -12.00 -1.27
N ASP A 10 -16.21 -12.71 -2.34
CA ASP A 10 -16.52 -14.12 -2.53
C ASP A 10 -15.91 -14.99 -1.42
N ALA A 11 -14.64 -14.76 -1.07
CA ALA A 11 -13.98 -15.48 0.01
C ALA A 11 -14.68 -15.26 1.37
N ILE A 12 -15.07 -14.02 1.67
CA ILE A 12 -15.79 -13.67 2.90
C ILE A 12 -17.18 -14.32 2.92
N THR A 13 -17.91 -14.27 1.81
CA THR A 13 -19.23 -14.91 1.70
C THR A 13 -19.16 -16.40 1.99
N VAL A 14 -18.14 -17.10 1.46
CA VAL A 14 -17.93 -18.53 1.72
C VAL A 14 -17.59 -18.78 3.19
N ALA A 15 -16.72 -17.97 3.78
CA ALA A 15 -16.32 -18.11 5.19
C ALA A 15 -17.52 -17.96 6.14
N ILE A 16 -18.32 -16.90 5.93
CA ILE A 16 -19.50 -16.59 6.73
C ILE A 16 -20.58 -17.67 6.57
N GLY A 17 -20.79 -18.19 5.35
CA GLY A 17 -21.76 -19.24 5.09
C GLY A 17 -21.46 -20.56 5.82
N ARG A 18 -20.22 -20.77 6.27
CA ARG A 18 -19.78 -21.95 7.02
C ARG A 18 -19.67 -21.70 8.53
N ASP A 19 -19.81 -20.46 8.99
CA ASP A 19 -19.66 -20.13 10.40
C ASP A 19 -20.86 -20.63 11.23
N PRO A 20 -20.64 -21.43 12.28
CA PRO A 20 -21.72 -22.03 13.06
C PRO A 20 -22.54 -20.98 13.83
N LYS A 21 -21.94 -19.86 14.23
CA LYS A 21 -22.65 -18.79 14.96
C LYS A 21 -23.58 -18.04 14.03
N VAL A 22 -23.15 -17.78 12.79
CA VAL A 22 -23.99 -17.16 11.75
C VAL A 22 -25.19 -18.05 11.44
N LEU A 23 -24.98 -19.34 11.24
CA LEU A 23 -26.06 -20.29 10.98
C LEU A 23 -27.04 -20.39 12.17
N ALA A 24 -26.54 -20.42 13.40
CA ALA A 24 -27.40 -20.39 14.60
C ALA A 24 -28.23 -19.10 14.68
N CYS A 25 -27.65 -17.96 14.33
CA CYS A 25 -28.38 -16.68 14.27
C CYS A 25 -29.48 -16.71 13.20
N GLN A 26 -29.17 -17.16 11.99
CA GLN A 26 -30.14 -17.26 10.90
C GLN A 26 -31.30 -18.21 11.25
N ARG A 27 -31.02 -19.35 11.92
CA ARG A 27 -32.07 -20.26 12.39
C ARG A 27 -32.98 -19.60 13.42
N ARG A 28 -32.42 -18.84 14.37
CA ARG A 28 -33.21 -18.09 15.36
C ARG A 28 -34.08 -17.02 14.69
N ALA A 29 -33.52 -16.27 13.74
CA ALA A 29 -34.27 -15.29 12.98
C ALA A 29 -35.42 -15.92 12.19
N ARG A 30 -35.17 -17.05 11.52
CA ARG A 30 -36.20 -17.82 10.82
C ARG A 30 -37.30 -18.31 11.77
N ALA A 31 -36.94 -18.81 12.96
CA ALA A 31 -37.90 -19.22 13.97
C ALA A 31 -38.77 -18.05 14.49
N ALA A 32 -38.25 -16.83 14.44
CA ALA A 32 -38.98 -15.60 14.74
C ALA A 32 -39.76 -15.05 13.53
N GLY A 33 -39.76 -15.72 12.38
CA GLY A 33 -40.42 -15.24 11.15
C GLY A 33 -39.69 -14.08 10.46
N ILE A 34 -38.42 -13.85 10.79
CA ILE A 34 -37.60 -12.75 10.25
C ILE A 34 -36.63 -13.30 9.19
N GLU A 35 -36.65 -12.70 8.00
CA GLU A 35 -35.65 -12.96 6.96
C GLU A 35 -34.45 -12.03 7.17
N LEU A 36 -33.25 -12.60 7.28
CA LEU A 36 -32.00 -11.84 7.36
C LEU A 36 -31.25 -11.92 6.04
N LYS A 37 -30.88 -10.76 5.49
CA LYS A 37 -30.00 -10.62 4.32
C LYS A 37 -28.73 -9.92 4.75
N LEU A 38 -27.58 -10.47 4.35
CA LEU A 38 -26.27 -9.88 4.59
C LEU A 38 -25.75 -9.29 3.29
N ALA A 39 -25.30 -8.05 3.33
CA ALA A 39 -24.68 -7.37 2.21
C ALA A 39 -23.28 -6.89 2.64
N PHE A 40 -22.29 -7.12 1.78
CA PHE A 40 -20.92 -6.71 2.00
C PHE A 40 -20.42 -5.90 0.81
N GLU A 41 -19.66 -4.85 1.10
CA GLU A 41 -18.99 -4.02 0.11
C GLU A 41 -17.48 -4.04 0.39
N ALA A 42 -16.68 -4.32 -0.63
CA ALA A 42 -15.23 -4.19 -0.57
C ALA A 42 -14.79 -3.09 -1.54
N LYS A 43 -14.02 -2.12 -1.02
CA LYS A 43 -13.44 -1.03 -1.81
C LYS A 43 -11.92 -1.21 -1.84
N ALA A 44 -11.35 -1.12 -3.03
CA ALA A 44 -9.91 -0.98 -3.17
C ALA A 44 -9.57 0.48 -2.85
N VAL A 45 -8.76 0.68 -1.82
CA VAL A 45 -8.22 2.00 -1.47
C VAL A 45 -6.80 2.03 -2.00
N GLU A 46 -6.46 3.05 -2.78
CA GLU A 46 -5.07 3.27 -3.16
C GLU A 46 -4.28 3.65 -1.90
N PRO A 47 -3.06 3.12 -1.69
CA PRO A 47 -2.24 3.59 -0.60
C PRO A 47 -1.98 5.07 -0.83
N GLU A 48 -2.45 5.93 0.07
CA GLU A 48 -2.10 7.34 0.03
C GLU A 48 -0.58 7.42 0.10
N ALA A 49 0.03 7.97 -0.97
CA ALA A 49 1.46 8.21 -1.00
C ALA A 49 1.77 9.33 0.00
N GLY A 50 1.92 8.96 1.26
CA GLY A 50 2.16 9.86 2.38
C GLY A 50 3.03 9.18 3.42
N SER A 51 4.34 9.41 3.29
CA SER A 51 5.32 9.58 4.38
C SER A 51 5.23 8.60 5.56
N ASP A 52 6.06 7.55 5.55
CA ASP A 52 7.23 7.41 6.45
C ASP A 52 7.85 6.00 6.38
N GLU A 53 9.18 5.97 6.46
CA GLU A 53 10.13 4.86 6.67
C GLU A 53 10.65 4.01 5.47
N PRO A 54 11.99 3.84 5.35
CA PRO A 54 12.65 3.09 4.29
C PRO A 54 12.86 1.63 4.71
N ALA A 55 12.11 0.70 4.12
CA ALA A 55 12.40 -0.72 4.24
C ALA A 55 13.06 -1.25 2.96
N GLY A 56 14.37 -1.48 3.05
CA GLY A 56 15.01 -2.68 2.51
C GLY A 56 15.02 -2.88 1.00
N GLU A 57 16.13 -2.47 0.38
CA GLU A 57 16.86 -3.17 -0.68
C GLU A 57 16.13 -4.36 -1.36
N THR A 58 15.56 -4.12 -2.54
CA THR A 58 15.37 -5.19 -3.54
C THR A 58 15.43 -4.64 -4.96
N ALA A 59 16.44 -5.13 -5.70
CA ALA A 59 16.53 -5.21 -7.16
C ALA A 59 16.42 -3.89 -7.97
N ARG A 60 17.57 -3.24 -8.15
CA ARG A 60 17.81 -2.23 -9.18
C ARG A 60 17.56 -2.85 -10.58
N ARG A 61 16.40 -2.57 -11.19
CA ARG A 61 16.20 -2.77 -12.64
C ARG A 61 17.13 -1.81 -13.40
N PRO A 62 17.95 -2.28 -14.36
CA PRO A 62 18.72 -1.40 -15.22
C PRO A 62 17.78 -0.84 -16.30
N GLY A 63 17.51 0.47 -16.28
CA GLY A 63 16.78 1.10 -17.39
C GLY A 63 15.87 2.28 -17.08
N ALA A 64 15.87 2.85 -15.87
CA ALA A 64 15.26 4.16 -15.67
C ALA A 64 16.36 5.23 -15.78
N PRO A 65 16.19 6.29 -16.61
CA PRO A 65 17.13 7.41 -16.61
C PRO A 65 17.16 7.99 -15.20
N SER A 66 18.33 7.95 -14.57
CA SER A 66 18.55 8.61 -13.29
C SER A 66 18.15 10.06 -13.47
N ARG A 67 17.05 10.46 -12.84
CA ARG A 67 16.70 11.86 -12.74
C ARG A 67 17.89 12.52 -12.08
N THR A 68 18.60 13.36 -12.83
CA THR A 68 19.75 14.11 -12.33
C THR A 68 19.19 15.05 -11.27
N HIS A 69 19.27 14.64 -10.01
CA HIS A 69 18.83 15.47 -8.90
C HIS A 69 19.91 16.52 -8.68
N GLU A 70 19.66 17.72 -9.20
CA GLU A 70 20.52 18.88 -8.97
C GLU A 70 20.44 19.28 -7.48
N ILE A 71 21.55 19.14 -6.76
CA ILE A 71 21.64 19.47 -5.34
C ILE A 71 21.65 20.99 -5.20
N THR A 72 20.60 21.56 -4.60
CA THR A 72 20.50 23.01 -4.40
C THR A 72 21.38 23.48 -3.23
N ALA A 73 21.54 24.80 -3.08
CA ALA A 73 22.30 25.37 -1.96
C ALA A 73 21.68 25.04 -0.58
N ALA A 74 20.34 24.90 -0.52
CA ALA A 74 19.64 24.51 0.69
C ALA A 74 19.96 23.06 1.07
N ASP A 75 19.95 22.16 0.08
CA ASP A 75 20.27 20.74 0.26
C ASP A 75 21.70 20.57 0.77
N ARG A 76 22.67 21.32 0.22
CA ARG A 76 24.07 21.31 0.71
C ARG A 76 24.21 21.77 2.16
N ARG A 77 23.40 22.73 2.61
CA ARG A 77 23.41 23.18 4.01
C ARG A 77 22.80 22.12 4.93
N PHE A 78 21.73 21.47 4.47
CA PHE A 78 21.07 20.39 5.19
C PHE A 78 21.98 19.16 5.34
N LEU A 79 22.62 18.70 4.25
CA LEU A 79 23.54 17.56 4.28
C LEU A 79 24.78 17.82 5.16
N ARG A 80 25.29 19.06 5.18
CA ARG A 80 26.34 19.48 6.13
C ARG A 80 25.88 19.43 7.58
N SER A 81 24.62 19.79 7.87
CA SER A 81 24.07 19.69 9.23
C SER A 81 23.96 18.23 9.70
N LEU A 82 23.71 17.30 8.76
CA LEU A 82 23.67 15.86 9.02
C LEU A 82 25.05 15.20 9.00
N ARG A 83 26.13 15.98 8.78
CA ARG A 83 27.52 15.48 8.66
C ARG A 83 27.68 14.41 7.59
N ILE A 84 26.84 14.43 6.56
CA ILE A 84 26.97 13.58 5.38
C ILE A 84 28.06 14.20 4.51
N ALA A 85 29.11 13.44 4.20
CA ALA A 85 30.14 13.88 3.26
C ALA A 85 29.50 14.02 1.87
N VAL A 86 29.41 15.26 1.39
CA VAL A 86 29.07 15.54 0.00
C VAL A 86 30.41 15.64 -0.73
N ASP A 87 30.89 14.53 -1.27
CA ASP A 87 32.02 14.56 -2.20
C ASP A 87 31.57 15.31 -3.47
N GLU A 88 32.16 16.49 -3.70
CA GLU A 88 32.04 17.20 -4.97
C GLU A 88 32.82 16.36 -6.00
N SER A 89 32.10 15.59 -6.81
CA SER A 89 32.68 15.05 -8.04
C SER A 89 32.96 16.23 -8.97
N GLU A 90 34.16 16.79 -8.86
CA GLU A 90 34.79 17.61 -9.91
C GLU A 90 35.04 16.68 -11.11
N GLU A 91 34.01 16.46 -11.91
CA GLU A 91 34.14 15.80 -13.20
C GLU A 91 34.65 16.84 -14.22
N GLN A 92 35.98 16.93 -14.28
CA GLN A 92 36.80 17.23 -15.45
C GLN A 92 36.05 17.74 -16.69
N ALA A 93 35.93 19.05 -16.83
CA ALA A 93 35.85 19.70 -18.14
C ALA A 93 37.28 19.96 -18.64
N GLN A 94 37.93 18.91 -19.16
CA GLN A 94 39.03 19.05 -20.13
C GLN A 94 38.47 18.72 -21.51
N ALA A 95 38.24 19.76 -22.30
CA ALA A 95 38.31 19.77 -23.77
C ALA A 95 38.51 21.20 -24.25
#